data_AF-A0AA42UF78-F1
#
_entry.id   AF-A0AA42UF78-F1
#
_cell.length_a   1.000
_cell.length_b   1.000
_cell.length_c   1.000
_cell.angle_alpha   90.00
_cell.angle_beta   90.00
_cell.angle_gamma   90.00
#
_symmetry.space_group_name_H-M   'P 1'
#
loop_
_entity.id
_entity.type
_entity.pdbx_description
1 polymer ?
#
loop_
_entity_poly.entity_id
_entity_poly.type
_entity_poly.pdbx_seq_one_letter_code
_entity_poly.pdbx_strand_id
1 'polypeptide(L)'
;MDSLVEKEVLNDAFAFVNELEENSEFKACSESSRTVTSTRKKLVEQHHNWKKEEFKAMPAARKSVQINEYGEEIRPKFLSNHTHYSPTDPDAKISTKPGKPRQLNYAGQLAVDDKHHVITGACASTAGSKDSTIFSEIMDQTLSNFKQNDIQIGEVLADAGYSSGASLQYCEDHNLDAWIPNFGQYKPEREGFIFNKKENRYECIQEGGNKAFLPFKRTLTDSKGYEKKSYRSS
;
A
#
# COMPACT_ATOMS: atom_id res chain seq x y z
N MET A 1 30.33 46.40 21.55
CA MET A 1 31.49 46.03 20.71
C MET A 1 30.97 45.02 19.70
N ASP A 2 29.90 45.36 18.95
CA ASP A 2 29.12 44.37 18.18
C ASP A 2 28.71 44.84 16.78
N SER A 3 28.79 46.14 16.47
CA SER A 3 28.28 46.63 15.17
C SER A 3 29.15 46.25 13.96
N LEU A 4 30.41 45.85 14.16
CA LEU A 4 31.29 45.45 13.05
C LEU A 4 31.10 43.96 12.72
N VAL A 5 31.01 43.12 13.76
CA VAL A 5 30.70 41.69 13.60
C VAL A 5 29.29 41.49 13.05
N GLU A 6 28.30 42.26 13.50
CA GLU A 6 26.94 42.20 12.95
C GLU A 6 26.89 42.61 11.46
N LYS A 7 27.69 43.60 11.05
CA LYS A 7 27.77 44.02 9.64
C LYS A 7 28.46 42.99 8.76
N GLU A 8 29.50 42.34 9.27
CA GLU A 8 30.17 41.23 8.57
C GLU A 8 29.24 40.03 8.41
N VAL A 9 28.51 39.66 9.47
CA VAL A 9 27.53 38.56 9.41
C VAL A 9 26.38 38.86 8.45
N LEU A 10 25.89 40.11 8.41
CA LEU A 10 24.86 40.51 7.46
C LEU A 10 25.39 40.49 6.02
N ASN A 11 26.61 40.97 5.78
CA ASN A 11 27.22 40.96 4.46
C ASN A 11 27.46 39.52 3.95
N ASP A 12 27.91 38.61 4.81
CA ASP A 12 28.06 37.19 4.49
C ASP A 12 26.70 36.54 4.22
N ALA A 13 25.67 36.87 5.00
CA ALA A 13 24.31 36.38 4.74
C ALA A 13 23.79 36.85 3.38
N PHE A 14 24.04 38.11 3.00
CA PHE A 14 23.67 38.63 1.67
C PHE A 14 24.47 37.95 0.55
N ALA A 15 25.77 37.72 0.74
CA ALA A 15 26.60 37.01 -0.23
C ALA A 15 26.10 35.58 -0.45
N PHE A 16 25.79 34.86 0.64
CA PHE A 16 25.30 33.49 0.60
C PHE A 16 23.90 33.41 -0.04
N VAL A 17 22.98 34.32 0.29
CA VAL A 17 21.64 34.38 -0.33
C VAL A 17 21.74 34.66 -1.83
N ASN A 18 22.61 35.59 -2.24
CA ASN A 18 22.82 35.89 -3.65
C ASN A 18 23.42 34.70 -4.41
N GLU A 19 24.40 34.01 -3.85
CA GLU A 19 25.00 32.81 -4.46
C GLU A 19 23.98 31.67 -4.60
N LEU A 20 23.09 31.51 -3.61
CA LEU A 20 22.03 30.51 -3.60
C LEU A 20 20.93 30.85 -4.62
N GLU A 21 20.59 32.13 -4.77
CA GLU A 21 19.67 32.60 -5.83
C GLU A 21 20.28 32.45 -7.22
N GLU A 22 21.58 32.74 -7.38
CA GLU A 22 22.29 32.65 -8.65
C GLU A 22 22.43 31.23 -9.17
N ASN A 23 22.59 30.26 -8.27
CA ASN A 23 22.72 28.83 -8.55
C ASN A 23 21.38 28.08 -8.45
N SER A 24 20.30 28.72 -8.03
CA SER A 24 18.97 28.11 -8.09
C SER A 24 18.45 28.07 -9.52
N GLU A 25 17.85 26.94 -9.92
CA GLU A 25 17.10 26.82 -11.17
C GLU A 25 15.84 27.73 -11.20
N PHE A 26 15.60 28.53 -10.15
CA PHE A 26 14.40 29.31 -9.87
C PHE A 26 14.58 30.83 -10.00
N LYS A 27 15.68 31.30 -10.59
CA LYS A 27 16.13 32.70 -10.76
C LYS A 27 15.14 33.71 -11.40
N ALA A 28 13.88 33.36 -11.62
CA ALA A 28 12.89 34.19 -12.30
C ALA A 28 11.90 34.95 -11.39
N CYS A 29 12.03 34.91 -10.07
CA CYS A 29 11.03 35.53 -9.18
C CYS A 29 11.66 36.42 -8.09
N SER A 30 12.21 37.56 -8.48
CA SER A 30 12.36 38.70 -7.55
C SER A 30 11.05 39.51 -7.51
N GLU A 31 10.82 40.19 -6.38
CA GLU A 31 9.52 40.69 -5.89
C GLU A 31 8.79 41.72 -6.78
N SER A 32 9.39 42.19 -7.88
CA SER A 32 8.75 43.14 -8.82
C SER A 32 8.09 42.49 -10.04
N SER A 33 8.08 41.15 -10.16
CA SER A 33 7.43 40.47 -11.29
C SER A 33 6.56 39.29 -10.84
N ARG A 34 5.31 39.57 -10.45
CA ARG A 34 4.23 38.57 -10.41
C ARG A 34 3.77 38.19 -11.81
N THR A 35 4.70 37.97 -12.74
CA THR A 35 4.39 37.60 -14.11
C THR A 35 5.04 36.25 -14.37
N VAL A 36 4.24 35.19 -14.31
CA VAL A 36 4.67 33.85 -14.70
C VAL A 36 5.26 33.93 -16.10
N THR A 37 6.56 33.64 -16.24
CA THR A 37 7.24 33.63 -17.54
C THR A 37 6.50 32.70 -18.50
N SER A 38 6.41 33.06 -19.78
CA SER A 38 5.65 32.30 -20.79
C SER A 38 6.12 30.84 -20.88
N THR A 39 7.42 30.61 -20.66
CA THR A 39 8.04 29.29 -20.53
C THR A 39 7.48 28.51 -19.35
N ARG A 40 7.39 29.12 -18.16
CA ARG A 40 6.82 28.49 -16.96
C ARG A 40 5.34 28.20 -17.13
N LYS A 41 4.57 29.10 -17.75
CA LYS A 41 3.16 28.85 -18.10
C LYS A 41 3.01 27.65 -19.03
N LYS A 42 3.85 27.58 -20.08
CA LYS A 42 3.85 26.45 -21.03
C LYS A 42 4.22 25.13 -20.37
N LEU A 43 5.19 25.12 -19.45
CA LEU A 43 5.60 23.94 -18.68
C LEU A 43 4.47 23.46 -17.75
N VAL A 44 3.79 24.40 -17.07
CA VAL A 44 2.63 24.12 -16.22
C VAL A 44 1.46 23.60 -17.06
N GLU A 45 1.18 24.18 -18.22
CA GLU A 45 0.14 23.70 -19.15
C GLU A 45 0.45 22.32 -19.72
N GLN A 46 1.71 22.03 -20.06
CA GLN A 46 2.15 20.69 -20.47
C GLN A 46 1.93 19.67 -19.35
N HIS A 47 2.29 20.02 -18.10
CA HIS A 47 2.03 19.19 -16.93
C HIS A 47 0.53 18.95 -16.70
N HIS A 48 -0.30 19.99 -16.88
CA HIS A 48 -1.76 19.85 -16.78
C HIS A 48 -2.34 18.97 -17.88
N ASN A 49 -1.86 19.09 -19.12
CA ASN A 49 -2.30 18.27 -20.24
C ASN A 49 -1.89 16.80 -20.07
N TRP A 50 -0.66 16.55 -19.65
CA TRP A 50 -0.22 15.20 -19.29
C TRP A 50 -1.09 14.61 -18.18
N LYS A 51 -1.33 15.37 -17.08
CA LYS A 51 -2.26 14.94 -16.02
C LYS A 51 -3.68 14.69 -16.53
N LYS A 52 -4.16 15.44 -17.52
CA LYS A 52 -5.51 15.24 -18.06
C LYS A 52 -5.63 13.92 -18.82
N GLU A 53 -4.61 13.57 -19.61
CA GLU A 53 -4.56 12.33 -20.37
C GLU A 53 -4.28 11.11 -19.45
N GLU A 54 -3.30 11.22 -18.56
CA GLU A 54 -2.87 10.13 -17.68
C GLU A 54 -3.95 9.71 -16.67
N PHE A 55 -4.73 10.67 -16.17
CA PHE A 55 -5.77 10.43 -15.16
C PHE A 55 -7.15 10.13 -15.75
N LYS A 56 -7.29 10.14 -17.10
CA LYS A 56 -8.55 9.90 -17.82
C LYS A 56 -9.15 8.52 -17.55
N ALA A 57 -8.31 7.53 -17.29
CA ALA A 57 -8.69 6.14 -17.04
C ALA A 57 -8.87 5.80 -15.54
N MET A 58 -8.71 6.76 -14.61
CA MET A 58 -8.74 6.45 -13.19
C MET A 58 -10.16 6.16 -12.67
N PRO A 59 -10.36 5.07 -11.90
CA PRO A 59 -11.66 4.71 -11.35
C PRO A 59 -11.96 5.51 -10.09
N ALA A 60 -12.20 6.82 -10.21
CA ALA A 60 -12.81 7.66 -9.16
C ALA A 60 -13.21 9.08 -9.63
N ALA A 61 -13.48 9.32 -10.92
CA ALA A 61 -14.01 10.61 -11.33
C ALA A 61 -15.46 10.76 -10.84
N ARG A 62 -15.67 11.40 -9.69
CA ARG A 62 -16.98 12.00 -9.37
C ARG A 62 -17.36 12.89 -10.56
N LYS A 63 -18.53 12.64 -11.17
CA LYS A 63 -19.01 13.35 -12.36
C LYS A 63 -19.29 14.85 -12.14
N SER A 64 -19.28 15.33 -10.89
CA SER A 64 -19.63 16.70 -10.54
C SER A 64 -18.44 17.45 -9.92
N VAL A 65 -17.95 18.47 -10.61
CA VAL A 65 -17.04 19.48 -10.06
C VAL A 65 -17.82 20.25 -8.98
N GLN A 66 -17.37 20.18 -7.72
CA GLN A 66 -17.94 21.03 -6.68
C GLN A 66 -17.25 22.38 -6.76
N ILE A 67 -18.02 23.45 -6.80
CA ILE A 67 -17.54 24.83 -6.87
C ILE A 67 -17.82 25.47 -5.51
N ASN A 68 -16.85 26.20 -4.93
CA ASN A 68 -17.08 26.92 -3.68
C ASN A 68 -17.97 28.17 -3.91
N GLU A 69 -18.36 28.85 -2.84
CA GLU A 69 -19.18 30.08 -2.89
C GLU A 69 -18.53 31.22 -3.69
N TYR A 70 -17.23 31.11 -3.99
CA TYR A 70 -16.44 32.08 -4.74
C TYR A 70 -16.19 31.68 -6.20
N GLY A 71 -16.81 30.60 -6.70
CA GLY A 71 -16.69 30.19 -8.09
C GLY A 71 -15.43 29.38 -8.42
N GLU A 72 -14.65 28.98 -7.43
CA GLU A 72 -13.42 28.20 -7.61
C GLU A 72 -13.71 26.70 -7.53
N GLU A 73 -13.05 25.93 -8.40
CA GLU A 73 -13.12 24.47 -8.39
C GLU A 73 -12.54 23.92 -7.08
N ILE A 74 -13.37 23.24 -6.29
CA ILE A 74 -12.93 22.52 -5.10
C ILE A 74 -12.07 21.35 -5.57
N ARG A 75 -10.77 21.47 -5.33
CA ARG A 75 -9.79 20.41 -5.65
C ARG A 75 -10.32 19.07 -5.12
N PRO A 76 -10.29 18.00 -5.93
CA PRO A 76 -10.83 16.72 -5.52
C PRO A 76 -10.19 16.28 -4.21
N LYS A 77 -11.03 16.02 -3.21
CA LYS A 77 -10.67 15.66 -1.83
C LYS A 77 -9.89 14.33 -1.71
N PHE A 78 -9.63 13.66 -2.83
CA PHE A 78 -9.00 12.35 -2.89
C PHE A 78 -7.54 12.49 -3.33
N LEU A 79 -6.64 12.66 -2.37
CA LEU A 79 -5.21 12.45 -2.61
C LEU A 79 -4.99 10.97 -2.96
N SER A 80 -4.33 10.71 -4.08
CA SER A 80 -3.98 9.38 -4.59
C SER A 80 -2.47 9.30 -4.84
N ASN A 81 -1.92 8.09 -4.86
CA ASN A 81 -0.49 7.84 -5.13
C ASN A 81 -0.01 8.34 -6.49
N HIS A 82 -0.93 8.58 -7.43
CA HIS A 82 -0.61 9.16 -8.72
C HIS A 82 -0.52 10.69 -8.67
N THR A 83 -1.35 11.34 -7.85
CA THR A 83 -1.39 12.81 -7.77
C THR A 83 -0.38 13.38 -6.77
N HIS A 84 0.00 12.60 -5.77
CA HIS A 84 0.80 13.04 -4.63
C HIS A 84 1.86 11.97 -4.30
N TYR A 85 3.11 12.40 -4.25
CA TYR A 85 4.27 11.62 -3.83
C TYR A 85 5.22 12.56 -3.06
N SER A 86 6.11 12.01 -2.24
CA SER A 86 7.16 12.81 -1.61
C SER A 86 8.33 12.99 -2.57
N PRO A 87 8.78 14.23 -2.87
CA PRO A 87 9.97 14.44 -3.69
C PRO A 87 11.25 13.90 -3.03
N THR A 88 11.32 13.89 -1.70
CA THR A 88 12.47 13.39 -0.94
C THR A 88 12.44 11.87 -0.76
N ASP A 89 11.25 11.27 -0.78
CA ASP A 89 11.05 9.83 -0.65
C ASP A 89 9.92 9.33 -1.59
N PRO A 90 10.25 9.01 -2.85
CA PRO A 90 9.26 8.59 -3.85
C PRO A 90 8.59 7.24 -3.56
N ASP A 91 9.18 6.44 -2.68
CA ASP A 91 8.72 5.08 -2.35
C ASP A 91 7.62 5.09 -1.29
N ALA A 92 7.56 6.14 -0.46
CA ALA A 92 6.44 6.34 0.46
C ALA A 92 5.12 6.51 -0.31
N LYS A 93 4.09 5.75 0.07
CA LYS A 93 2.76 5.80 -0.57
C LYS A 93 1.69 6.22 0.41
N ILE A 94 0.67 6.88 -0.12
CA ILE A 94 -0.54 7.26 0.61
C ILE A 94 -1.29 5.99 1.01
N SER A 95 -1.49 5.84 2.31
CA SER A 95 -2.36 4.83 2.89
C SER A 95 -3.66 5.46 3.40
N THR A 96 -4.77 4.73 3.29
CA THR A 96 -6.08 5.17 3.79
C THR A 96 -6.59 4.21 4.85
N LYS A 97 -6.75 4.69 6.08
CA LYS A 97 -7.47 3.97 7.16
C LYS A 97 -8.69 4.79 7.60
N PRO A 98 -9.87 4.17 7.83
CA PRO A 98 -11.03 4.88 8.37
C PRO A 98 -10.68 5.62 9.66
N GLY A 99 -11.05 6.90 9.76
CA GLY A 99 -10.82 7.72 10.96
C GLY A 99 -9.39 8.28 11.13
N LYS A 100 -8.43 7.96 10.25
CA LYS A 100 -7.07 8.53 10.29
C LYS A 100 -6.80 9.45 9.09
N PRO A 101 -5.98 10.50 9.26
CA PRO A 101 -5.57 11.34 8.14
C PRO A 101 -4.80 10.52 7.11
N ARG A 102 -4.96 10.89 5.83
CA ARG A 102 -4.21 10.29 4.74
C ARG A 102 -2.79 10.85 4.77
N GLN A 103 -1.80 9.98 4.94
CA GLN A 103 -0.39 10.34 5.01
C GLN A 103 0.42 9.39 4.12
N LEU A 104 1.60 9.85 3.70
CA LEU A 104 2.61 9.00 3.05
C LEU A 104 3.22 8.10 4.13
N ASN A 105 3.14 6.79 3.92
CA ASN A 105 3.52 5.78 4.90
C ASN A 105 4.23 4.62 4.22
N TYR A 106 4.89 3.82 5.05
CA TYR A 106 5.31 2.46 4.74
C TYR A 106 4.42 1.46 5.48
N ALA A 107 4.27 0.27 4.93
CA ALA A 107 3.69 -0.87 5.62
C ALA A 107 4.82 -1.62 6.34
N GLY A 108 4.95 -1.37 7.64
CA GLY A 108 5.89 -2.09 8.50
C GLY A 108 5.25 -3.37 9.05
N GLN A 109 6.00 -4.47 8.99
CA GLN A 109 5.67 -5.72 9.64
C GLN A 109 6.75 -6.08 10.65
N LEU A 110 6.35 -6.72 11.74
CA LEU A 110 7.22 -7.07 12.85
C LEU A 110 6.91 -8.51 13.30
N ALA A 111 7.96 -9.27 13.54
CA ALA A 111 7.92 -10.57 14.18
C ALA A 111 8.61 -10.45 15.55
N VAL A 112 7.96 -10.99 16.58
CA VAL A 112 8.33 -10.78 17.97
C VAL A 112 8.21 -12.10 18.71
N ASP A 113 9.19 -12.38 19.58
CA ASP A 113 9.16 -13.50 20.52
C ASP A 113 8.08 -13.30 21.60
N ASP A 114 7.35 -14.36 21.94
CA ASP A 114 6.23 -14.32 22.86
C ASP A 114 6.68 -14.14 24.32
N LYS A 115 7.82 -14.73 24.69
CA LYS A 115 8.29 -14.82 26.07
C LYS A 115 9.04 -13.57 26.55
N HIS A 116 9.91 -13.02 25.70
CA HIS A 116 10.83 -11.94 26.03
C HIS A 116 10.57 -10.67 25.22
N HIS A 117 9.60 -10.69 24.29
CA HIS A 117 9.25 -9.55 23.44
C HIS A 117 10.43 -9.01 22.63
N VAL A 118 11.36 -9.88 22.28
CA VAL A 118 12.50 -9.55 21.41
C VAL A 118 11.99 -9.51 19.98
N ILE A 119 12.34 -8.45 19.25
CA ILE A 119 12.03 -8.35 17.82
C ILE A 119 12.97 -9.32 17.08
N THR A 120 12.38 -10.31 16.42
CA THR A 120 13.10 -11.38 15.71
C THR A 120 13.17 -11.12 14.21
N GLY A 121 12.25 -10.31 13.68
CA GLY A 121 12.21 -9.88 12.29
C GLY A 121 11.49 -8.54 12.15
N ALA A 122 11.94 -7.72 11.21
CA ALA A 122 11.35 -6.41 10.94
C ALA A 122 11.56 -6.05 9.47
N CYS A 123 10.47 -5.85 8.76
CA CYS A 123 10.50 -5.45 7.36
C CYS A 123 9.56 -4.26 7.11
N ALA A 124 9.95 -3.44 6.14
CA ALA A 124 9.16 -2.31 5.68
C ALA A 124 8.92 -2.47 4.18
N SER A 125 7.67 -2.34 3.78
CA SER A 125 7.25 -2.44 2.38
C SER A 125 6.46 -1.20 1.97
N THR A 126 6.33 -1.01 0.66
CA THR A 126 5.54 0.08 0.08
C THR A 126 4.09 0.04 0.57
N ALA A 127 3.52 1.18 0.97
CA ALA A 127 2.13 1.21 1.42
C ALA A 127 1.17 0.80 0.28
N GLY A 128 0.42 -0.28 0.51
CA GLY A 128 -0.45 -0.93 -0.48
C GLY A 128 -0.07 -2.38 -0.79
N SER A 129 1.14 -2.80 -0.41
CA SER A 129 1.52 -4.21 -0.39
C SER A 129 0.64 -4.99 0.58
N LYS A 130 0.30 -6.23 0.22
CA LYS A 130 -0.55 -7.10 1.05
C LYS A 130 0.31 -7.80 2.09
N ASP A 131 -0.17 -7.84 3.33
CA ASP A 131 0.48 -8.53 4.45
C ASP A 131 0.79 -10.00 4.10
N SER A 132 -0.13 -10.68 3.42
CA SER A 132 0.06 -12.06 2.95
C SER A 132 1.26 -12.28 2.03
N THR A 133 1.64 -11.27 1.23
CA THR A 133 2.79 -11.33 0.32
C THR A 133 4.10 -11.10 1.06
N ILE A 134 4.05 -10.37 2.18
CA ILE A 134 5.22 -10.02 2.98
C ILE A 134 5.52 -11.10 4.03
N PHE A 135 4.55 -11.97 4.33
CA PHE A 135 4.70 -13.05 5.31
C PHE A 135 5.97 -13.89 5.11
N SER A 136 6.22 -14.36 3.89
CA SER A 136 7.40 -15.18 3.60
C SER A 136 8.70 -14.39 3.83
N GLU A 137 8.72 -13.11 3.47
CA GLU A 137 9.91 -12.25 3.61
C GLU A 137 10.30 -12.04 5.09
N ILE A 138 9.32 -11.74 5.95
CA ILE A 138 9.58 -11.58 7.39
C ILE A 138 9.93 -12.92 8.06
N MET A 139 9.33 -14.02 7.61
CA MET A 139 9.64 -15.35 8.11
C MET A 139 11.05 -15.80 7.70
N ASP A 140 11.47 -15.56 6.46
CA ASP A 140 12.83 -15.85 6.00
C ASP A 140 13.87 -15.12 6.86
N GLN A 141 13.62 -13.83 7.16
CA GLN A 141 14.47 -13.04 8.04
C GLN A 141 14.50 -13.63 9.46
N THR A 142 13.34 -13.97 10.01
CA THR A 142 13.19 -14.54 11.35
C THR A 142 13.92 -15.87 11.48
N LEU A 143 13.74 -16.77 10.51
CA LEU A 143 14.39 -18.08 10.46
C LEU A 143 15.91 -17.96 10.31
N SER A 144 16.38 -17.03 9.48
CA SER A 144 17.81 -16.73 9.34
C SER A 144 18.40 -16.27 10.67
N ASN A 145 17.74 -15.33 11.35
CA ASN A 145 18.18 -14.82 12.66
C ASN A 145 18.19 -15.92 13.72
N PHE A 146 17.18 -16.78 13.74
CA PHE A 146 17.11 -17.91 14.67
C PHE A 146 18.24 -18.91 14.43
N LYS A 147 18.48 -19.26 13.16
CA LYS A 147 19.57 -20.16 12.77
C LYS A 147 20.94 -19.59 13.13
N GLN A 148 21.16 -18.29 13.00
CA GLN A 148 22.40 -17.64 13.40
C GLN A 148 22.67 -17.67 14.91
N ASN A 149 21.61 -17.83 15.72
CA ASN A 149 21.69 -17.87 17.17
C ASN A 149 21.44 -19.29 17.72
N ASP A 150 21.45 -20.32 16.87
CA ASP A 150 21.15 -21.71 17.21
C ASP A 150 19.81 -21.90 17.95
N ILE A 151 18.82 -21.06 17.60
CA ILE A 151 17.46 -21.12 18.13
C ILE A 151 16.57 -21.89 17.15
N GLN A 152 15.77 -22.81 17.68
CA GLN A 152 14.74 -23.48 16.89
C GLN A 152 13.43 -22.70 16.96
N ILE A 153 12.77 -22.57 15.82
CA ILE A 153 11.42 -22.02 15.78
C ILE A 153 10.43 -23.05 16.33
N GLY A 154 9.50 -22.58 17.17
CA GLY A 154 8.36 -23.36 17.64
C GLY A 154 7.13 -23.05 16.79
N GLU A 155 6.16 -22.40 17.42
CA GLU A 155 4.89 -22.02 16.79
C GLU A 155 4.95 -20.57 16.26
N VAL A 156 4.22 -20.31 15.18
CA VAL A 156 4.09 -18.97 14.58
C VAL A 156 2.66 -18.48 14.74
N LEU A 157 2.47 -17.37 15.45
CA LEU A 157 1.17 -16.70 15.57
C LEU A 157 1.10 -15.52 14.59
N ALA A 158 0.04 -15.44 13.79
CA ALA A 158 -0.15 -14.32 12.87
C ALA A 158 -1.61 -13.86 12.79
N ASP A 159 -1.81 -12.58 12.48
CA ASP A 159 -3.14 -11.98 12.28
C ASP A 159 -3.87 -12.54 11.05
N ALA A 160 -5.20 -12.39 11.03
CA ALA A 160 -6.04 -12.81 9.90
C ALA A 160 -5.66 -12.18 8.54
N GLY A 161 -4.94 -11.05 8.55
CA GLY A 161 -4.42 -10.42 7.34
C GLY A 161 -3.38 -11.29 6.61
N TYR A 162 -2.70 -12.17 7.33
CA TYR A 162 -1.71 -13.12 6.81
C TYR A 162 -2.34 -14.42 6.30
N SER A 163 -3.64 -14.64 6.55
CA SER A 163 -4.35 -15.85 6.10
C SER A 163 -4.49 -15.87 4.58
N SER A 164 -3.53 -16.49 3.89
CA SER A 164 -3.56 -16.71 2.45
C SER A 164 -3.05 -18.11 2.08
N GLY A 165 -3.47 -18.62 0.92
CA GLY A 165 -3.00 -19.92 0.42
C GLY A 165 -1.48 -19.97 0.25
N ALA A 166 -0.85 -18.87 -0.19
CA ALA A 166 0.60 -18.79 -0.33
C ALA A 166 1.32 -18.82 1.03
N SER A 167 0.78 -18.11 2.03
CA SER A 167 1.32 -18.09 3.39
C SER A 167 1.22 -19.47 4.05
N LEU A 168 0.09 -20.16 3.88
CA LEU A 168 -0.10 -21.52 4.39
C LEU A 168 0.82 -22.53 3.68
N GLN A 169 0.94 -22.45 2.35
CA GLN A 169 1.87 -23.28 1.60
C GLN A 169 3.32 -23.07 2.07
N TYR A 170 3.72 -21.81 2.28
CA TYR A 170 5.05 -21.49 2.80
C TYR A 170 5.30 -22.13 4.17
N CYS A 171 4.30 -22.14 5.06
CA CYS A 171 4.42 -22.81 6.36
C CYS A 171 4.59 -24.32 6.21
N GLU A 172 3.82 -24.96 5.33
CA GLU A 172 3.97 -26.40 5.05
C GLU A 172 5.35 -26.73 4.46
N ASP A 173 5.83 -25.93 3.51
CA ASP A 173 7.12 -26.12 2.84
C ASP A 173 8.32 -25.99 3.81
N HIS A 174 8.19 -25.18 4.86
CA HIS A 174 9.22 -24.95 5.88
C HIS A 174 8.97 -25.71 7.18
N ASN A 175 7.99 -26.62 7.21
CA ASN A 175 7.61 -27.39 8.41
C ASN A 175 7.31 -26.50 9.64
N LEU A 176 6.68 -25.35 9.41
CA LEU A 176 6.30 -24.39 10.47
C LEU A 176 4.90 -24.71 11.00
N ASP A 177 4.77 -24.74 12.33
CA ASP A 177 3.47 -24.85 12.99
C ASP A 177 2.87 -23.45 13.16
N ALA A 178 2.01 -23.04 12.23
CA ALA A 178 1.47 -21.68 12.18
C ALA A 178 -0.02 -21.62 12.53
N TRP A 179 -0.37 -20.75 13.47
CA TRP A 179 -1.73 -20.48 13.91
C TRP A 179 -2.20 -19.14 13.37
N ILE A 180 -2.95 -19.19 12.27
CA ILE A 180 -3.46 -18.00 11.57
C ILE A 180 -5.00 -18.11 11.48
N PRO A 181 -5.76 -17.16 12.05
CA PRO A 181 -7.20 -17.18 11.95
C PRO A 181 -7.68 -16.87 10.53
N ASN A 182 -8.71 -17.58 10.07
CA ASN A 182 -9.33 -17.32 8.78
C ASN A 182 -10.00 -15.93 8.75
N PHE A 183 -10.07 -15.33 7.57
CA PHE A 183 -10.73 -14.04 7.37
C PHE A 183 -12.20 -14.07 7.82
N GLY A 184 -12.72 -13.03 8.49
CA GLY A 184 -14.03 -13.09 9.15
C GLY A 184 -15.26 -13.32 8.26
N GLN A 185 -15.13 -13.24 6.94
CA GLN A 185 -16.19 -13.58 5.98
C GLN A 185 -16.14 -15.05 5.51
N TYR A 186 -15.10 -15.77 5.90
CA TYR A 186 -14.91 -17.16 5.55
C TYR A 186 -15.96 -18.03 6.24
N LYS A 187 -16.64 -18.86 5.44
CA LYS A 187 -17.55 -19.89 5.94
C LYS A 187 -16.95 -21.24 5.57
N PRO A 188 -16.41 -22.01 6.53
CA PRO A 188 -15.78 -23.29 6.24
C PRO A 188 -16.78 -24.30 5.71
N GLU A 189 -18.00 -24.26 6.25
CA GLU A 189 -19.07 -25.17 5.91
C GLU A 189 -20.32 -24.41 5.50
N ARG A 190 -21.04 -24.99 4.55
CA ARG A 190 -22.34 -24.50 4.11
C ARG A 190 -23.31 -25.65 4.19
N GLU A 191 -24.32 -25.51 5.04
CA GLU A 191 -25.37 -26.51 5.21
C GLU A 191 -25.95 -26.94 3.87
N GLY A 192 -26.17 -28.24 3.70
CA GLY A 192 -26.70 -28.82 2.48
C GLY A 192 -25.69 -29.06 1.36
N PHE A 193 -24.39 -28.76 1.54
CA PHE A 193 -23.33 -29.07 0.58
C PHE A 193 -22.21 -29.92 1.19
N ILE A 194 -21.83 -31.00 0.51
CA ILE A 194 -20.68 -31.84 0.87
C ILE A 194 -19.62 -31.75 -0.22
N PHE A 195 -18.36 -31.58 0.16
CA PHE A 195 -17.24 -31.60 -0.77
C PHE A 195 -16.71 -33.03 -0.95
N ASN A 196 -16.77 -33.53 -2.18
CA ASN A 196 -16.19 -34.81 -2.55
C ASN A 196 -14.76 -34.60 -3.07
N LYS A 197 -13.76 -34.96 -2.23
CA LYS A 197 -12.33 -34.81 -2.56
C LYS A 197 -11.89 -35.65 -3.76
N LYS A 198 -12.43 -36.86 -3.93
CA LYS A 198 -12.02 -37.78 -5.00
C LYS A 198 -12.41 -37.26 -6.38
N GLU A 199 -13.60 -36.70 -6.49
CA GLU A 199 -14.14 -36.19 -7.74
C GLU A 199 -13.98 -34.67 -7.90
N ASN A 200 -13.39 -33.99 -6.92
CA ASN A 200 -13.21 -32.54 -6.87
C ASN A 200 -14.49 -31.78 -7.25
N ARG A 201 -15.59 -32.09 -6.55
CA ARG A 201 -16.92 -31.48 -6.77
C ARG A 201 -17.66 -31.28 -5.45
N TYR A 202 -18.61 -30.34 -5.44
CA TYR A 202 -19.59 -30.24 -4.36
C TYR A 202 -20.90 -30.93 -4.74
N GLU A 203 -21.51 -31.57 -3.76
CA GLU A 203 -22.77 -32.30 -3.90
C GLU A 203 -23.81 -31.68 -2.98
N CYS A 204 -24.96 -31.30 -3.53
CA CYS A 204 -26.08 -30.76 -2.75
C CYS A 204 -26.91 -31.90 -2.15
N ILE A 205 -26.99 -31.97 -0.83
CA ILE A 205 -27.76 -32.97 -0.07
C ILE A 205 -29.02 -32.39 0.60
N GLN A 206 -29.34 -31.12 0.35
CA GLN A 206 -30.46 -30.45 0.99
C GLN A 206 -31.80 -31.11 0.60
N GLU A 207 -32.65 -31.39 1.59
CA GLU A 207 -34.00 -31.91 1.36
C GLU A 207 -34.84 -30.89 0.57
N GLY A 208 -35.48 -31.35 -0.51
CA GLY A 208 -36.18 -30.48 -1.47
C GLY A 208 -35.27 -29.73 -2.46
N GLY A 209 -33.95 -29.91 -2.39
CA GLY A 209 -33.00 -29.34 -3.35
C GLY A 209 -32.86 -30.18 -4.63
N ASN A 210 -32.28 -29.58 -5.68
CA ASN A 210 -32.11 -30.20 -7.01
C ASN A 210 -31.02 -31.30 -7.08
N LYS A 211 -30.48 -31.78 -5.94
CA LYS A 211 -29.35 -32.73 -5.87
C LYS A 211 -28.21 -32.36 -6.83
N ALA A 212 -27.90 -31.07 -6.92
CA ALA A 212 -26.98 -30.53 -7.91
C ALA A 212 -25.53 -30.98 -7.64
N PHE A 213 -24.84 -31.36 -8.72
CA PHE A 213 -23.40 -31.55 -8.74
C PHE A 213 -22.72 -30.28 -9.25
N LEU A 214 -21.81 -29.72 -8.44
CA LEU A 214 -21.02 -28.54 -8.79
C LEU A 214 -19.57 -28.98 -9.05
N PRO A 215 -19.22 -29.39 -10.29
CA PRO A 215 -17.85 -29.72 -10.63
C PRO A 215 -16.95 -28.49 -10.58
N PHE A 216 -15.66 -28.71 -10.35
CA PHE A 216 -14.64 -27.69 -10.54
C PHE A 216 -14.64 -27.19 -11.99
N LYS A 217 -14.70 -25.86 -12.17
CA LYS A 217 -14.65 -25.22 -13.50
C LYS A 217 -13.31 -24.58 -13.78
N ARG A 218 -12.83 -23.74 -12.85
CA ARG A 218 -11.57 -23.00 -12.98
C ARG A 218 -11.14 -22.36 -11.67
N THR A 219 -9.88 -22.00 -11.56
CA THR A 219 -9.37 -21.07 -10.55
C THR A 219 -9.50 -19.64 -11.07
N LEU A 220 -10.00 -18.75 -10.22
CA LEU A 220 -10.20 -17.33 -10.50
C LEU A 220 -9.38 -16.50 -9.53
N THR A 221 -8.74 -15.46 -10.04
CA THR A 221 -8.07 -14.45 -9.21
C THR A 221 -9.02 -13.28 -9.00
N ASP A 222 -9.32 -12.93 -7.75
CA ASP A 222 -10.13 -11.76 -7.40
C ASP A 222 -9.41 -10.45 -7.79
N SER A 223 -10.15 -9.35 -7.87
CA SER A 223 -9.64 -7.98 -7.90
C SER A 223 -8.62 -7.68 -6.79
N LYS A 224 -8.77 -8.38 -5.66
CA LYS A 224 -7.86 -8.36 -4.52
C LYS A 224 -6.72 -9.37 -4.61
N GLY A 225 -6.51 -10.04 -5.75
CA GLY A 225 -5.42 -10.98 -6.02
C GLY A 225 -5.48 -12.33 -5.28
N TYR A 226 -6.61 -12.67 -4.66
CA TYR A 226 -6.78 -13.99 -4.03
C TYR A 226 -7.25 -15.01 -5.06
N GLU A 227 -6.63 -16.18 -5.07
CA GLU A 227 -7.07 -17.30 -5.88
C GLU A 227 -8.27 -18.02 -5.25
N LYS A 228 -9.29 -18.29 -6.06
CA LYS A 228 -10.53 -18.94 -5.66
C LYS A 228 -10.88 -20.04 -6.65
N LYS A 229 -11.04 -21.26 -6.17
CA LYS A 229 -11.57 -22.36 -6.97
C LYS A 229 -13.07 -22.15 -7.18
N SER A 230 -13.52 -22.18 -8.43
CA SER A 230 -14.90 -21.94 -8.82
C SER A 230 -15.59 -23.26 -9.16
N TYR A 231 -16.64 -23.59 -8.42
CA TYR A 231 -17.48 -24.77 -8.60
C TYR A 231 -18.88 -24.32 -9.04
N ARG A 232 -19.39 -24.86 -10.16
CA ARG A 232 -20.67 -24.40 -10.76
C ARG A 232 -21.36 -25.55 -11.47
N SER A 233 -22.69 -25.60 -11.43
CA SER A 233 -23.47 -26.41 -12.37
C SER A 233 -23.28 -25.84 -13.78
N SER A 234 -23.24 -26.72 -14.78
CA SER A 234 -23.23 -26.31 -16.19
C SER A 234 -24.50 -25.58 -16.58
#